data_AF-A0AA39HGC4-F1
#
_entry.id   AF-A0AA39HGC4-F1
#
_cell.length_a   1.000
_cell.length_b   1.000
_cell.length_c   1.000
_cell.angle_alpha   90.00
_cell.angle_beta   90.00
_cell.angle_gamma   90.00
#
_symmetry.space_group_name_H-M   'P 1'
#
loop_
_entity.id
_entity.type
_entity.pdbx_description
1 polymer ?
#
loop_
_entity_poly.entity_id
_entity_poly.type
_entity_poly.pdbx_seq_one_letter_code
_entity_poly.pdbx_strand_id
1 'polypeptide(L)'
;MEIVVLGVWRSSKANLSNLSRDGEWLTDFDFQLAAVALGVNIFVFDTIYTNAWVMYTPETAAKNVFDRQPPFPNRPTCLILSTLDHYNPVYDV
;
A
#
# COMPACT_ATOMS: atom_id res chain seq x y z
N MET A 1 -17.07 -4.02 11.23
CA MET A 1 -16.09 -2.94 11.07
C MET A 1 -15.91 -2.75 9.57
N GLU A 2 -16.45 -1.66 9.05
CA GLU A 2 -16.50 -1.36 7.61
C GLU A 2 -15.39 -0.35 7.29
N ILE A 3 -14.59 -0.64 6.27
CA ILE A 3 -13.52 0.25 5.79
C ILE A 3 -13.90 0.65 4.36
N VAL A 4 -14.00 1.95 4.14
CA VAL A 4 -14.29 2.56 2.84
C VAL A 4 -12.96 2.88 2.16
N VAL A 5 -12.69 2.26 1.03
CA VAL A 5 -11.65 2.66 0.09
C VAL A 5 -12.34 3.01 -1.23
N LEU A 6 -11.89 4.11 -1.84
CA LEU A 6 -12.51 4.83 -2.94
C LEU A 6 -12.97 3.91 -4.10
N GLY A 7 -14.26 3.98 -4.44
CA GLY A 7 -14.75 3.70 -5.80
C GLY A 7 -15.33 2.31 -6.10
N VAL A 8 -15.14 1.29 -5.27
CA VAL A 8 -15.78 -0.04 -5.51
C VAL A 8 -16.28 -0.61 -4.18
N TRP A 9 -17.61 -0.64 -4.01
CA TRP A 9 -18.25 -1.23 -2.82
C TRP A 9 -18.13 -2.76 -2.90
N ARG A 10 -17.11 -3.33 -2.23
CA ARG A 10 -16.93 -4.77 -2.07
C ARG A 10 -16.87 -5.11 -0.59
N SER A 11 -17.56 -6.18 -0.21
CA SER A 11 -17.46 -6.70 1.17
C SER A 11 -16.02 -7.11 1.46
N SER A 12 -15.59 -7.01 2.73
CA SER A 12 -14.27 -7.47 3.16
C SER A 12 -13.99 -8.93 2.79
N LYS A 13 -15.03 -9.77 2.79
CA LYS A 13 -14.95 -11.17 2.31
C LYS A 13 -14.62 -11.28 0.82
N ALA A 14 -15.21 -10.41 -0.01
CA ALA A 14 -14.97 -10.38 -1.45
C ALA A 14 -13.54 -9.88 -1.78
N ASN A 15 -13.02 -8.93 -1.00
CA ASN A 15 -11.62 -8.49 -1.14
C ASN A 15 -10.65 -9.60 -0.73
N LEU A 16 -10.89 -10.27 0.40
CA LEU A 16 -10.06 -11.39 0.87
C LEU A 16 -10.08 -12.58 -0.09
N SER A 17 -11.23 -12.90 -0.69
CA SER A 17 -11.33 -13.99 -1.68
C SER A 17 -10.63 -13.69 -3.00
N ASN A 18 -10.47 -12.41 -3.33
CA ASN A 18 -9.74 -11.98 -4.51
C ASN A 18 -8.23 -11.91 -4.25
N LEU A 19 -7.84 -11.42 -3.06
CA LEU A 19 -6.46 -11.44 -2.57
C LEU A 19 -5.84 -12.84 -2.61
N SER A 20 -6.64 -13.88 -2.42
CA SER A 20 -6.19 -15.28 -2.44
C SER A 20 -6.14 -15.91 -3.83
N ARG A 21 -6.42 -15.16 -4.91
CA ARG A 21 -6.40 -15.67 -6.29
C ARG A 21 -5.13 -15.26 -7.00
N ASP A 22 -4.51 -16.22 -7.64
CA ASP A 22 -3.35 -15.95 -8.50
C ASP A 22 -3.77 -15.10 -9.71
N GLY A 23 -2.94 -14.11 -10.05
CA GLY A 23 -3.13 -13.25 -11.21
C GLY A 23 -4.05 -12.03 -11.00
N GLU A 24 -4.57 -11.81 -9.80
CA GLU A 24 -5.28 -10.57 -9.46
C GLU A 24 -4.29 -9.42 -9.22
N TRP A 25 -4.63 -8.22 -9.68
CA TRP A 25 -3.83 -7.03 -9.49
C TRP A 25 -3.88 -6.55 -8.04
N LEU A 26 -2.72 -6.16 -7.52
CA LEU A 26 -2.65 -5.48 -6.22
C LEU A 26 -3.23 -4.07 -6.31
N THR A 27 -3.90 -3.68 -5.25
CA THR A 27 -4.54 -2.39 -5.02
C THR A 27 -3.90 -1.66 -3.84
N ASP A 28 -4.25 -0.38 -3.67
CA ASP A 28 -3.84 0.42 -2.49
C ASP A 28 -4.21 -0.25 -1.17
N PHE A 29 -5.33 -0.96 -1.12
CA PHE A 29 -5.76 -1.70 0.07
C PHE A 29 -4.76 -2.78 0.44
N ASP A 30 -4.21 -3.48 -0.55
CA ASP A 30 -3.29 -4.60 -0.35
C ASP A 30 -1.94 -4.10 0.18
N PHE A 31 -1.44 -2.98 -0.35
CA PHE A 31 -0.24 -2.32 0.18
C PHE A 31 -0.45 -1.81 1.61
N GLN A 32 -1.60 -1.19 1.91
CA GLN A 32 -1.90 -0.70 3.25
C GLN A 32 -2.05 -1.86 4.26
N LEU A 33 -2.68 -2.97 3.85
CA LEU A 33 -2.81 -4.17 4.67
C LEU A 33 -1.45 -4.82 4.91
N ALA A 34 -0.61 -4.94 3.88
CA ALA A 34 0.73 -5.51 3.97
C ALA A 34 1.65 -4.69 4.89
N ALA A 35 1.64 -3.36 4.75
CA ALA A 35 2.40 -2.46 5.61
C ALA A 35 2.07 -2.69 7.09
N VAL A 36 0.77 -2.74 7.44
CA VAL A 36 0.30 -2.98 8.82
C VAL A 36 0.64 -4.40 9.29
N ALA A 37 0.35 -5.42 8.47
CA ALA A 37 0.51 -6.82 8.86
C ALA A 37 1.98 -7.20 9.09
N LEU A 38 2.90 -6.63 8.30
CA LEU A 38 4.33 -6.91 8.37
C LEU A 38 5.11 -5.88 9.21
N GLY A 39 4.49 -4.75 9.56
CA GLY A 39 5.15 -3.68 10.30
C GLY A 39 6.28 -3.00 9.49
N VAL A 40 6.10 -2.86 8.18
CA VAL A 40 7.10 -2.30 7.25
C VAL A 40 6.60 -1.02 6.60
N ASN A 41 7.50 -0.20 6.09
CA ASN A 41 7.15 0.92 5.21
C ASN A 41 7.18 0.44 3.75
N ILE A 42 6.16 0.79 2.96
CA ILE A 42 6.14 0.52 1.52
C ILE A 42 6.02 1.85 0.79
N PHE A 43 6.97 2.13 -0.10
CA PHE A 43 6.93 3.27 -0.99
C PHE A 43 6.81 2.79 -2.43
N VAL A 44 5.77 3.24 -3.12
CA VAL A 44 5.52 2.90 -4.53
C VAL A 44 5.72 4.15 -5.37
N PHE A 45 6.71 4.14 -6.26
CA PHE A 45 6.85 5.19 -7.27
C PHE A 45 5.95 4.84 -8.45
N ASP A 46 4.86 5.58 -8.61
CA ASP A 46 3.92 5.36 -9.70
C ASP A 46 4.28 6.22 -10.90
N THR A 47 4.74 5.56 -11.97
CA THR A 47 5.19 6.23 -13.20
C THR A 47 4.06 6.68 -14.12
N ILE A 48 2.81 6.26 -13.86
CA ILE A 48 1.72 6.35 -14.82
C ILE A 48 0.69 7.40 -14.43
N TYR A 49 0.22 7.41 -13.18
CA TYR A 49 -0.89 8.27 -12.78
C TYR A 49 -0.42 9.50 -12.00
N THR A 50 0.49 9.31 -11.06
CA THR A 50 0.93 10.37 -10.13
C THR A 50 2.33 10.91 -10.40
N ASN A 51 3.20 10.11 -11.05
CA ASN A 51 4.63 10.41 -11.22
C ASN A 51 5.31 10.83 -9.91
N ALA A 52 4.92 10.16 -8.82
CA ALA A 52 5.33 10.48 -7.46
C ALA A 52 5.40 9.24 -6.58
N TRP A 53 6.02 9.38 -5.40
CA TRP A 53 6.02 8.34 -4.38
C TRP A 53 4.70 8.34 -3.61
N VAL A 54 4.00 7.22 -3.64
CA VAL A 54 2.87 6.91 -2.76
C VAL A 54 3.39 6.13 -1.56
N MET A 55 2.97 6.55 -0.37
CA MET A 55 3.48 6.01 0.90
C MET A 55 2.40 5.20 1.58
N TYR A 56 2.72 3.95 1.93
CA TYR A 56 1.91 3.10 2.79
C TYR A 56 2.73 2.75 4.02
N THR A 57 2.33 3.29 5.17
CA THR A 57 2.96 3.00 6.45
C THR A 57 1.92 2.41 7.41
N PRO A 58 2.34 1.69 8.46
CA PRO A 58 1.41 1.26 9.51
C PRO A 58 0.65 2.45 10.14
N GLU A 59 1.25 3.65 10.12
CA GLU A 59 0.67 4.88 10.65
C GLU A 59 -0.34 5.53 9.70
N THR A 60 -0.21 5.39 8.38
CA THR A 60 -1.19 5.95 7.43
C THR A 60 -2.56 5.28 7.52
N ALA A 61 -2.62 4.02 8.00
CA ALA A 61 -3.88 3.34 8.35
C ALA A 61 -4.52 3.89 9.64
N ALA A 62 -3.76 4.57 10.50
CA ALA A 62 -4.23 5.07 11.78
C ALA A 62 -4.70 6.54 11.64
N LYS A 63 -6.01 6.73 11.42
CA LYS A 63 -6.90 7.93 11.46
C LYS A 63 -6.38 9.38 11.44
N ASN A 64 -5.17 9.72 11.89
CA ASN A 64 -4.65 11.08 12.02
C ASN A 64 -3.29 11.21 11.28
N VAL A 65 -3.34 11.24 9.95
CA VAL A 65 -2.16 11.36 9.06
C VAL A 65 -1.63 12.80 8.98
N PHE A 66 -2.47 13.80 9.26
CA PHE A 66 -2.11 15.22 9.11
C PHE A 66 -1.33 15.81 10.29
N ASP A 67 -1.23 15.11 11.43
CA ASP A 67 -0.60 15.62 12.67
C ASP A 67 0.74 14.96 13.03
N ARG A 68 1.30 14.11 12.16
CA ARG A 68 2.55 13.39 12.45
C ARG A 68 3.65 13.77 11.49
N GLN A 69 4.52 14.68 11.93
CA GLN A 69 5.84 14.86 11.31
C GLN A 69 6.75 13.65 11.64
N PRO A 70 7.61 13.22 10.69
CA PRO A 70 8.59 12.15 10.91
C PRO A 70 9.51 12.48 12.11
N PRO A 71 10.03 11.45 12.84
CA PRO A 71 10.53 10.20 12.28
C PRO A 71 9.79 8.95 12.79
N PHE A 72 9.38 8.09 11.85
CA PHE A 72 8.93 6.73 12.17
C PHE A 72 10.18 5.86 12.41
N PRO A 73 10.21 5.01 13.46
CA PRO A 73 11.41 4.27 13.87
C PRO A 73 11.96 3.38 12.76
N ASN A 74 13.26 3.02 12.83
CA ASN A 74 13.99 2.11 11.92
C ASN A 74 13.20 0.84 11.59
N ARG A 75 12.32 0.91 10.59
CA ARG A 75 11.57 -0.22 10.08
C ARG A 75 12.15 -0.64 8.74
N PRO A 76 12.06 -1.93 8.39
CA PRO A 76 12.35 -2.36 7.04
C PRO A 76 11.51 -1.54 6.06
N THR A 77 12.16 -1.07 5.00
CA THR A 77 11.54 -0.26 3.95
C THR A 77 11.59 -1.04 2.64
N CYS A 78 10.43 -1.20 2.01
CA CYS A 78 10.28 -1.74 0.68
C CYS A 78 10.09 -0.59 -0.31
N LEU A 79 10.91 -0.56 -1.35
CA LEU A 79 10.75 0.36 -2.47
C LEU A 79 10.25 -0.42 -3.69
N ILE A 80 9.24 0.12 -4.35
CA ILE A 80 8.58 -0.50 -5.49
C ILE A 80 8.43 0.53 -6.60
N LEU A 81 8.81 0.15 -7.82
CA LEU A 81 8.52 0.90 -9.03
C LEU A 81 7.25 0.33 -9.67
N SER A 82 6.20 1.14 -9.77
CA SER A 82 4.97 0.81 -10.47
C SER A 82 5.00 1.34 -11.90
N THR A 83 4.76 0.43 -12.84
CA THR A 83 4.58 0.66 -14.27
C THR A 83 3.15 0.30 -14.66
N LEU A 84 2.78 0.49 -15.93
CA LEU A 84 1.39 0.34 -16.39
C LEU A 84 0.74 -1.00 -16.00
N ASP A 85 1.53 -2.07 -15.97
CA ASP A 85 1.08 -3.43 -15.74
C ASP A 85 2.06 -4.22 -14.87
N HIS A 86 2.89 -3.56 -14.06
CA HIS A 86 3.83 -4.30 -13.22
C HIS A 86 4.36 -3.51 -12.03
N TYR A 87 4.64 -4.24 -10.94
CA TYR A 87 5.35 -3.76 -9.76
C TYR A 87 6.74 -4.40 -9.71
N ASN A 88 7.78 -3.59 -9.78
CA ASN A 88 9.17 -4.03 -9.69
C ASN A 88 9.76 -3.65 -8.33
N PRO A 89 10.38 -4.59 -7.59
CA PRO A 89 11.11 -4.24 -6.39
C PRO A 89 12.39 -3.46 -6.74
N VAL A 90 12.73 -2.48 -5.90
CA VAL A 90 13.96 -1.69 -6.00
C VAL A 90 14.89 -2.10 -4.85
N TYR A 91 16.05 -2.65 -5.18
CA TYR A 91 16.98 -3.25 -4.20
C TYR A 91 18.24 -2.43 -3.92
N ASP A 92 18.54 -1.42 -4.75
CA ASP A 92 19.72 -0.54 -4.61
C ASP A 92 19.26 0.91 -4.45
N VAL A 93 19.42 1.44 -3.22
CA VAL A 93 19.25 2.86 -2.85
C VAL A 93 20.30 3.27 -1.86
#